data_AF-A0A973SN50-F1
#
_entry.id   AF-A0A973SN50-F1
#
_cell.length_a   1.000
_cell.length_b   1.000
_cell.length_c   1.000
_cell.angle_alpha   90.00
_cell.angle_beta   90.00
_cell.angle_gamma   90.00
#
_symmetry.space_group_name_H-M   'P 1'
#
loop_
_entity.id
_entity.type
_entity.pdbx_description
1 polymer ?
#
loop_
_entity_poly.entity_id
_entity_poly.type
_entity_poly.pdbx_seq_one_letter_code
_entity_poly.pdbx_strand_id
1 'polypeptide(L)' 'MARWRTLIILIYVLVGIYVAWTRGYLSAGFLRSLAEALLAVFLWFLVLLGVDLHISR' A
#
# COMPACT_ATOMS: atom_id res chain seq x y z
N MET A 1 12.12 -13.26 26.33
CA MET A 1 12.96 -12.93 25.16
C MET A 1 12.21 -12.25 24.01
N ALA A 2 10.87 -12.27 23.92
CA ALA A 2 10.12 -11.69 22.79
C ALA A 2 10.09 -10.15 22.71
N ARG A 3 10.15 -9.44 23.84
CA ARG A 3 9.92 -7.97 23.92
C ARG A 3 10.90 -7.14 23.09
N TRP A 4 12.17 -7.56 23.05
CA TRP A 4 13.23 -6.84 22.34
C TRP A 4 13.10 -6.97 20.82
N ARG A 5 12.65 -8.14 20.33
CA ARG A 5 12.37 -8.35 18.90
C ARG A 5 11.23 -7.48 18.42
N THR A 6 10.16 -7.34 19.21
CA THR A 6 9.04 -6.45 18.88
C THR A 6 9.49 -4.99 18.76
N LEU A 7 10.36 -4.53 19.67
CA LEU A 7 10.91 -3.17 19.61
C LEU A 7 11.78 -2.94 18.37
N ILE A 8 12.63 -3.91 18.02
CA ILE A 8 13.46 -3.83 16.82
C ILE A 8 12.58 -3.79 15.56
N ILE A 9 11.57 -4.66 15.47
CA ILE A 9 10.63 -4.68 14.35
C ILE A 9 9.86 -3.36 14.27
N LEU A 10 9.39 -2.83 15.41
CA LEU A 10 8.67 -1.57 15.45
C LEU A 10 9.53 -0.41 14.94
N ILE A 11 10.76 -0.30 15.44
CA ILE A 11 11.71 0.74 14.99
C ILE A 11 12.01 0.59 13.51
N TYR A 12 12.25 -0.64 13.03
CA TYR A 12 12.51 -0.91 11.63
C TYR A 12 11.36 -0.47 10.72
N VAL A 13 10.10 -0.75 11.12
CA VAL A 13 8.90 -0.31 10.40
C VAL A 13 8.78 1.22 10.40
N LEU A 14 8.97 1.87 11.55
CA LEU A 14 8.89 3.33 11.65
C LEU A 14 9.96 4.03 10.79
N VAL A 15 11.19 3.53 10.79
CA VAL A 15 12.28 4.06 9.96
C VAL A 15 11.97 3.83 8.48
N GLY A 16 11.47 2.64 8.10
CA GLY A 16 11.05 2.35 6.74
C GLY A 16 9.98 3.32 6.23
N ILE A 17 8.96 3.60 7.06
CA ILE A 17 7.91 4.58 6.74
C ILE A 17 8.50 5.98 6.57
N TYR A 18 9.38 6.41 7.47
CA TYR A 18 10.02 7.72 7.40
C TYR A 18 10.90 7.89 6.15
N VAL A 19 11.72 6.87 5.83
CA VAL A 19 12.55 6.86 4.62
C VAL A 19 11.68 6.86 3.36
N ALA A 20 10.58 6.12 3.36
CA ALA A 20 9.64 6.11 2.24
C ALA A 20 8.97 7.47 2.03
N TRP A 21 8.63 8.18 3.10
CA TRP A 21 8.08 9.53 3.04
C TRP A 21 9.10 10.55 2.52
N THR A 22 10.32 10.53 3.07
CA THR A 22 11.39 11.47 2.70
C THR A 22 11.91 11.27 1.28
N ARG A 23 11.93 10.03 0.78
CA ARG A 23 12.28 9.74 -0.63
C ARG A 23 11.12 9.96 -1.61
N GLY A 24 9.95 10.37 -1.13
CA GLY A 24 8.77 10.58 -1.98
C GLY A 24 8.11 9.30 -2.50
N TYR A 25 8.54 8.12 -2.03
CA TYR A 25 7.88 6.86 -2.36
C TYR A 25 6.47 6.78 -1.77
N LEU A 26 6.29 7.28 -0.53
CA LEU A 26 4.99 7.32 0.15
C LEU A 26 4.23 8.61 -0.19
N SER A 27 4.14 8.93 -1.48
CA SER A 27 3.28 10.02 -1.95
C SER A 27 1.82 9.57 -1.98
N ALA A 28 0.88 10.51 -1.79
CA ALA A 28 -0.55 10.23 -1.89
C ALA A 28 -0.91 9.61 -3.26
N GLY A 29 -0.22 10.01 -4.33
CA GLY A 29 -0.38 9.42 -5.66
C GLY A 29 0.08 7.97 -5.72
N PHE A 30 1.26 7.64 -5.19
CA PHE A 30 1.73 6.25 -5.14
C PHE A 30 0.83 5.36 -4.30
N LEU A 31 0.38 5.84 -3.14
CA LEU A 31 -0.51 5.09 -2.27
C LEU A 31 -1.86 4.81 -2.94
N ARG A 32 -2.38 5.81 -3.68
CA ARG A 32 -3.57 5.66 -4.51
C ARG A 32 -3.36 4.62 -5.61
N SER A 33 -2.29 4.71 -6.39
CA SER A 33 -2.02 3.74 -7.46
C SER A 33 -1.82 2.32 -6.92
N LEU A 34 -1.17 2.17 -5.76
CA LEU A 34 -1.03 0.88 -5.10
C LEU A 34 -2.39 0.33 -4.65
N ALA A 35 -3.24 1.18 -4.06
CA ALA A 35 -4.59 0.78 -3.65
C ALA A 35 -5.47 0.39 -4.85
N GLU A 36 -5.40 1.14 -5.96
CA GLU A 36 -6.11 0.83 -7.21
C GLU A 36 -5.63 -0.50 -7.81
N ALA A 37 -4.32 -0.76 -7.82
CA ALA A 37 -3.77 -2.03 -8.30
C ALA A 37 -4.22 -3.23 -7.42
N LEU A 38 -4.19 -3.07 -6.10
CA LEU A 38 -4.66 -4.10 -5.16
C LEU A 38 -6.16 -4.34 -5.31
N LEU A 39 -6.96 -3.28 -5.45
CA LEU A 39 -8.39 -3.37 -5.72
C LEU A 39 -8.65 -4.05 -7.04
N ALA A 40 -7.91 -3.74 -8.11
CA ALA A 40 -8.07 -4.38 -9.40
C ALA A 40 -7.82 -5.90 -9.34
N VAL A 41 -6.79 -6.33 -8.60
CA VAL A 41 -6.53 -7.76 -8.37
C VAL A 41 -7.66 -8.40 -7.56
N PHE A 42 -8.13 -7.73 -6.50
CA PHE A 42 -9.20 -8.28 -5.65
C PHE A 42 -10.55 -8.34 -6.36
N LEU A 43 -10.85 -7.31 -7.15
CA LEU A 43 -12.11 -7.11 -7.86
C LEU A 43 -12.09 -7.64 -9.30
N TRP A 44 -11.07 -8.41 -9.69
CA TRP A 44 -10.91 -8.91 -11.06
C TRP A 44 -12.15 -9.65 -11.59
N PHE A 45 -12.90 -10.33 -10.73
CA PHE A 45 -14.14 -11.01 -11.11
C PHE A 45 -15.26 -10.04 -11.53
N LEU A 46 -15.25 -8.78 -11.05
CA LEU A 46 -16.18 -7.73 -11.48
C LEU A 46 -15.90 -7.30 -12.91
N VAL A 47 -14.63 -7.34 -13.35
CA VAL A 47 -14.27 -7.09 -14.76
C VAL A 47 -14.90 -8.15 -15.66
N LEU A 48 -14.90 -9.42 -15.23
CA LEU A 48 -15.58 -10.51 -15.96
C LEU A 48 -17.11 -10.35 -15.97
N LEU A 49 -17.67 -9.65 -14.98
CA LEU A 49 -19.09 -9.30 -14.88
C LEU A 49 -19.45 -8.05 -15.74
N GLY A 50 -18.47 -7.42 -16.39
CA GLY A 50 -18.67 -6.21 -17.20
C GLY A 50 -18.71 -4.91 -16.40
N VAL A 51 -18.29 -4.93 -15.13
CA VAL A 51 -18.16 -3.72 -14.31
C VAL A 51 -16.80 -3.09 -14.60
N ASP A 52 -16.81 -1.84 -15.07
CA ASP A 52 -15.59 -1.08 -15.29
C ASP A 52 -15.03 -0.57 -13.95
N LEU A 53 -13.77 -0.91 -13.67
CA LEU A 53 -13.06 -0.55 -12.43
C LEU A 53 -12.28 0.77 -12.56
N HIS A 54 -12.40 1.50 -13.68
CA HIS A 54 -11.79 2.82 -13.77
C HIS A 54 -12.62 3.82 -12.97
N ILE A 55 -12.07 4.26 -11.84
CA ILE A 55 -12.54 5.49 -11.20
C ILE A 55 -12.15 6.63 -12.15
N SER A 56 -13.10 7.05 -12.99
CA SER A 56 -12.91 8.18 -13.90
C SER A 56 -12.58 9.42 -13.07
N ARG A 57 -11.53 10.12 -13.52
CA ARG A 57 -10.81 11.22 -12.86
C ARG A 57 -11.70 12.25 -12.14
#